data_AF-A0A183BQW6-F1
#
_entry.id   AF-A0A183BQW6-F1
#
_cell.length_a   1.000
_cell.length_b   1.000
_cell.length_c   1.000
_cell.angle_alpha   90.00
_cell.angle_beta   90.00
_cell.angle_gamma   90.00
#
_symmetry.space_group_name_H-M   'P 1'
#
loop_
_entity.id
_entity.type
_entity.pdbx_description
1 polymer ?
#
loop_
_entity_poly.entity_id
_entity_poly.type
_entity_poly.pdbx_seq_one_letter_code
_entity_poly.pdbx_strand_id
1 'polypeptide(L)'
;MFQTSQPHLEVRFCSQISCVLISLLNHNVYSQMRAKNPWKLFARPILRSHEYGQFEPTVEAKLTVFEKVHVWIISVEKNALYPLLIISLISTSGKAWNSQNGHLTTLVLTMCAVRLARTGYAQPNLLHVPLLVTYLLHRDRFGLNLIEEDMAVSFLSAPLFFLFVATIVWSKLKEFLSKAHFILCYIAPWQISWGSAFHAFAQPFSIPHSGLTLAQALLSSILSAPLNPFLGSSFFLMSYIRPVKFWERDYNTNRVDHSKLRLASHNYLNCMVQLIECGNGFVTFQLRGLEFRGTYCHQREMEAISEDWAENNASFCCCSRWTSSPFLSVTVAKYVVDGYSISDNSAVNMLQIHELRRLLVTLYVKCVIFYAIDSPQLSAWLADETILTALDGIRKNSRFVDLDPVFCAANDEDFDINMGGLGDMRIAHPADEWVFADLDILNRVISPAIRMALKLHQDHFAAIVDLDEPAELFELIKDYSGRLFISHEHDPEWRRAILANTPSLLALRHICDDGQQGDYKIIMLNKRHLDMRVIKLNSELCEGILGGPTAGANLFAQ
;
A
#
# COMPACT_ATOMS: atom_id res chain seq x y z
N MET A 1 64.08 -21.02 -9.54
CA MET A 1 63.78 -19.66 -10.01
C MET A 1 62.41 -19.66 -10.66
N PHE A 2 61.35 -19.59 -9.84
CA PHE A 2 59.94 -19.17 -10.12
C PHE A 2 59.18 -19.31 -8.78
N GLN A 3 59.70 -18.64 -7.75
CA GLN A 3 58.92 -18.23 -6.58
C GLN A 3 58.42 -16.83 -6.90
N THR A 4 57.25 -16.73 -7.52
CA THR A 4 56.56 -15.46 -7.76
C THR A 4 55.11 -15.66 -7.34
N SER A 5 54.83 -15.23 -6.10
CA SER A 5 53.54 -14.80 -5.53
C SER A 5 52.31 -15.64 -5.91
N GLN A 6 51.72 -16.38 -4.96
CA GLN A 6 50.44 -17.07 -5.15
C GLN A 6 49.32 -16.04 -5.42
N PRO A 7 48.89 -15.78 -6.68
CA PRO A 7 47.86 -14.78 -6.94
C PRO A 7 46.52 -15.21 -6.33
N HIS A 8 46.32 -16.52 -6.17
CA HIS A 8 45.12 -17.09 -5.56
C HIS A 8 44.97 -16.77 -4.07
N LEU A 9 46.06 -16.63 -3.30
CA LEU A 9 45.98 -16.36 -1.85
C LEU A 9 45.66 -14.89 -1.59
N GLU A 10 46.29 -13.97 -2.34
CA GLU A 10 46.02 -12.54 -2.25
C GLU A 10 44.63 -12.16 -2.78
N VAL A 11 44.17 -12.78 -3.88
CA VAL A 11 42.81 -12.60 -4.41
C VAL A 11 41.76 -13.15 -3.44
N ARG A 12 42.05 -14.25 -2.71
CA ARG A 12 41.17 -14.76 -1.64
C ARG A 12 41.05 -13.77 -0.49
N PHE A 13 42.19 -13.29 0.01
CA PHE A 13 42.22 -12.39 1.16
C PHE A 13 41.53 -11.05 0.86
N CYS A 14 41.83 -10.47 -0.30
CA CYS A 14 41.22 -9.21 -0.72
C CYS A 14 39.73 -9.36 -1.01
N SER A 15 39.30 -10.44 -1.70
CA SER A 15 37.87 -10.63 -2.02
C SER A 15 37.04 -10.97 -0.78
N GLN A 16 37.53 -11.82 0.13
CA GLN A 16 36.81 -12.15 1.37
C GLN A 16 36.68 -10.94 2.30
N ILE A 17 37.76 -10.18 2.53
CA ILE A 17 37.72 -9.00 3.41
C ILE A 17 36.82 -7.91 2.81
N SER A 18 36.93 -7.67 1.50
CA SER A 18 36.08 -6.70 0.82
C SER A 18 34.60 -7.11 0.92
N CYS A 19 34.26 -8.39 0.76
CA CYS A 19 32.91 -8.90 0.97
C CYS A 19 32.45 -8.72 2.43
N VAL A 20 33.26 -9.11 3.43
CA VAL A 20 32.91 -8.94 4.86
C VAL A 20 32.61 -7.47 5.16
N LEU A 21 33.51 -6.57 4.77
CA LEU A 21 33.41 -5.14 5.08
C LEU A 21 32.22 -4.50 4.37
N ILE A 22 32.07 -4.72 3.06
CA ILE A 22 30.98 -4.15 2.27
C ILE A 22 29.64 -4.68 2.77
N SER A 23 29.51 -5.98 3.00
CA SER A 23 28.28 -6.57 3.51
C SER A 23 27.94 -6.13 4.94
N LEU A 24 28.94 -5.92 5.82
CA LEU A 24 28.71 -5.40 7.16
C LEU A 24 28.25 -3.94 7.15
N LEU A 25 28.91 -3.09 6.35
CA LEU A 25 28.53 -1.69 6.16
C LEU A 25 27.12 -1.58 5.58
N ASN A 26 26.82 -2.39 4.58
CA ASN A 26 25.57 -2.30 3.82
C ASN A 26 24.36 -2.87 4.58
N HIS A 27 24.50 -3.99 5.29
CA HIS A 27 23.37 -4.66 5.94
C HIS A 27 23.21 -4.30 7.42
N ASN A 28 24.30 -4.01 8.14
CA ASN A 28 24.23 -3.64 9.55
C ASN A 28 24.31 -2.13 9.74
N VAL A 29 25.36 -1.46 9.26
CA VAL A 29 25.55 -0.02 9.53
C VAL A 29 24.48 0.82 8.86
N TYR A 30 24.22 0.62 7.56
CA TYR A 30 23.17 1.37 6.84
C TYR A 30 21.78 1.14 7.43
N SER A 31 21.45 -0.10 7.79
CA SER A 31 20.18 -0.44 8.46
C SER A 31 20.05 0.27 9.82
N GLN A 32 21.13 0.31 10.60
CA GLN A 32 21.16 0.99 11.90
C GLN A 32 21.13 2.52 11.79
N MET A 33 21.69 3.11 10.73
CA MET A 33 21.59 4.56 10.50
C MET A 33 20.14 5.03 10.32
N ARG A 34 19.22 4.15 9.89
CA ARG A 34 17.77 4.44 9.87
C ARG A 34 17.05 4.12 11.18
N ALA A 35 17.74 3.51 12.15
CA ALA A 35 17.14 3.14 13.43
C ALA A 35 16.88 4.38 14.31
N LYS A 36 15.80 4.32 15.10
CA LYS A 36 15.30 5.45 15.88
C LYS A 36 16.31 5.93 16.93
N ASN A 37 17.09 5.04 17.55
CA ASN A 37 18.10 5.35 18.58
C ASN A 37 19.32 4.40 18.42
N PRO A 38 20.57 4.81 18.75
CA PRO A 38 21.03 6.18 19.05
C PRO A 38 21.30 7.03 17.80
N TRP A 39 21.22 6.43 16.60
CA TRP A 39 21.64 7.04 15.34
C TRP A 39 20.77 8.20 14.85
N LYS A 40 19.67 8.54 15.55
CA LYS A 40 18.83 9.72 15.29
C LYS A 40 19.61 11.02 15.19
N LEU A 41 20.68 11.15 15.99
CA LEU A 41 21.55 12.33 16.02
C LEU A 41 22.24 12.57 14.67
N PHE A 42 22.60 11.48 13.97
CA PHE A 42 23.27 11.51 12.67
C PHE A 42 22.28 11.40 11.52
N ALA A 43 21.20 10.61 11.68
CA ALA A 43 20.17 10.41 10.68
C ALA A 43 19.39 11.70 10.39
N ARG A 44 19.04 12.47 11.43
CA ARG A 44 18.27 13.71 11.27
C ARG A 44 18.97 14.80 10.46
N PRO A 45 20.28 15.04 10.56
CA PRO A 45 20.95 16.02 9.69
C PRO A 45 21.40 15.45 8.34
N ILE A 46 21.81 14.17 8.27
CA ILE A 46 22.49 13.61 7.09
C ILE A 46 21.53 12.86 6.14
N LEU A 47 20.48 12.22 6.66
CA LEU A 47 19.58 11.34 5.90
C LEU A 47 18.18 11.96 5.71
N ARG A 48 18.08 13.28 5.61
CA ARG A 48 16.80 13.94 5.31
C ARG A 48 16.40 13.69 3.86
N SER A 49 15.11 13.40 3.66
CA SER A 49 14.48 13.58 2.37
C SER A 49 14.38 15.08 2.07
N HIS A 50 14.33 15.44 0.79
CA HIS A 50 14.24 16.82 0.36
C HIS A 50 12.93 17.49 0.87
N GLU A 51 11.90 16.67 1.06
CA GLU A 51 10.54 17.06 1.39
C GLU A 51 10.31 17.20 2.91
N TYR A 52 11.28 16.85 3.77
CA TYR A 52 11.14 16.77 5.24
C TYR A 52 10.69 18.06 5.93
N GLY A 53 10.86 19.22 5.29
CA GLY A 53 10.48 20.54 5.82
C GLY A 53 9.31 21.22 5.11
N GLN A 54 8.67 20.54 4.16
CA GLN A 54 7.56 21.12 3.40
C GLN A 54 6.24 20.85 4.14
N PHE A 55 5.42 21.91 4.30
CA PHE A 55 4.08 21.78 4.89
C PHE A 55 3.15 20.96 3.99
N GLU A 56 3.20 21.22 2.68
CA GLU A 56 2.54 20.42 1.66
C GLU A 56 3.50 20.22 0.47
N PRO A 57 3.89 18.97 0.17
CA PRO A 57 4.84 18.67 -0.88
C PRO A 57 4.19 18.81 -2.25
N THR A 58 4.80 19.61 -3.12
CA THR A 58 4.29 19.91 -4.48
C THR A 58 4.86 19.00 -5.56
N VAL A 59 5.76 18.09 -5.19
CA VAL A 59 6.46 17.19 -6.11
C VAL A 59 6.52 15.79 -5.50
N GLU A 60 6.48 14.78 -6.36
CA GLU A 60 6.73 13.38 -6.00
C GLU A 60 8.05 13.20 -5.22
N ALA A 61 8.03 12.31 -4.22
CA ALA A 61 9.21 12.01 -3.41
C ALA A 61 10.29 11.35 -4.28
N LYS A 62 11.46 12.00 -4.40
CA LYS A 62 12.57 11.46 -5.19
C LYS A 62 13.47 10.58 -4.33
N LEU A 63 13.99 9.51 -4.95
CA LEU A 63 15.04 8.69 -4.33
C LEU A 63 16.22 9.56 -3.92
N THR A 64 16.54 9.52 -2.64
CA THR A 64 17.64 10.29 -2.05
C THR A 64 18.98 9.78 -2.57
N VAL A 65 20.02 10.63 -2.53
CA VAL A 65 21.37 10.25 -3.01
C VAL A 65 21.90 9.02 -2.27
N PHE A 66 21.67 8.93 -0.95
CA PHE A 66 22.11 7.80 -0.15
C PHE A 66 21.36 6.49 -0.50
N GLU A 67 20.07 6.57 -0.85
CA GLU A 67 19.32 5.40 -1.34
C GLU A 67 19.87 4.90 -2.66
N LYS A 68 20.17 5.81 -3.58
CA LYS A 68 20.82 5.46 -4.86
C LYS A 68 22.15 4.76 -4.62
N VAL A 69 23.00 5.31 -3.75
CA VAL A 69 24.30 4.70 -3.37
C VAL A 69 24.09 3.30 -2.77
N HIS A 70 23.14 3.14 -1.85
CA HIS A 70 22.82 1.85 -1.25
C HIS A 70 22.37 0.81 -2.29
N VAL A 71 21.49 1.19 -3.23
CA VAL A 71 21.05 0.31 -4.31
C VAL A 71 22.22 -0.11 -5.21
N TRP A 72 23.12 0.82 -5.55
CA TRP A 72 24.32 0.51 -6.32
C TRP A 72 25.27 -0.42 -5.58
N ILE A 73 25.50 -0.22 -4.28
CA ILE A 73 26.32 -1.11 -3.46
C ILE A 73 25.71 -2.52 -3.43
N ILE A 74 24.38 -2.64 -3.24
CA ILE A 74 23.68 -3.93 -3.31
C ILE A 74 23.86 -4.58 -4.69
N SER A 75 23.78 -3.81 -5.77
CA SER A 75 23.96 -4.32 -7.13
C SER A 75 25.37 -4.90 -7.33
N VAL A 76 26.41 -4.18 -6.89
CA VAL A 76 27.81 -4.65 -6.93
C VAL A 76 28.00 -5.89 -6.05
N GLU A 77 27.40 -5.90 -4.87
CA GLU A 77 27.46 -7.01 -3.91
C GLU A 77 26.90 -8.30 -4.53
N LYS A 78 25.72 -8.22 -5.13
CA LYS A 78 25.01 -9.36 -5.74
C LYS A 78 25.65 -9.86 -7.03
N ASN A 79 26.06 -8.95 -7.90
CA ASN A 79 26.44 -9.29 -9.28
C ASN A 79 27.95 -9.51 -9.46
N ALA A 80 28.79 -8.95 -8.59
CA ALA A 80 30.25 -9.07 -8.70
C ALA A 80 30.86 -9.75 -7.47
N LEU A 81 30.64 -9.21 -6.27
CA LEU A 81 31.37 -9.65 -5.07
C LEU A 81 31.03 -11.07 -4.63
N TYR A 82 29.74 -11.43 -4.52
CA TYR A 82 29.33 -12.77 -4.12
C TYR A 82 29.69 -13.86 -5.15
N PRO A 83 29.48 -13.68 -6.46
CA PRO A 83 29.93 -14.65 -7.46
C PRO A 83 31.45 -14.87 -7.42
N LEU A 84 32.25 -13.80 -7.34
CA LEU A 84 33.71 -13.89 -7.24
C LEU A 84 34.15 -14.64 -5.98
N LEU A 85 33.51 -14.37 -4.83
CA LEU A 85 33.76 -15.07 -3.59
C LEU A 85 33.46 -16.57 -3.72
N ILE A 86 32.31 -16.93 -4.29
CA ILE A 86 31.91 -18.34 -4.42
C ILE A 86 32.88 -19.07 -5.36
N ILE A 87 33.27 -18.48 -6.49
CA ILE A 87 34.27 -19.06 -7.41
C ILE A 87 35.61 -19.25 -6.70
N SER A 88 36.03 -18.28 -5.90
CA SER A 88 37.24 -18.35 -5.09
C SER A 88 37.17 -19.50 -4.07
N LEU A 89 36.06 -19.66 -3.36
CA LEU A 89 35.82 -20.72 -2.37
C LEU A 89 35.71 -22.13 -3.00
N ILE A 90 35.16 -22.25 -4.21
CA ILE A 90 35.17 -23.52 -4.96
C ILE A 90 36.61 -23.91 -5.28
N SER A 91 37.41 -22.95 -5.74
CA SER A 91 38.82 -23.17 -6.10
C SER A 91 39.70 -23.52 -4.90
N THR A 92 39.32 -23.13 -3.68
CA THR A 92 40.01 -23.51 -2.43
C THR A 92 39.60 -24.91 -2.00
N SER A 93 38.30 -25.15 -1.92
CA SER A 93 37.71 -26.35 -1.35
C SER A 93 37.94 -27.55 -2.26
N GLY A 94 37.98 -27.33 -3.59
CA GLY A 94 38.28 -28.39 -4.57
C GLY A 94 39.70 -28.97 -4.45
N LYS A 95 40.68 -28.22 -3.93
CA LYS A 95 42.05 -28.71 -3.72
C LYS A 95 42.18 -29.60 -2.49
N ALA A 96 41.47 -29.26 -1.41
CA ALA A 96 41.46 -30.05 -0.17
C ALA A 96 40.73 -31.40 -0.33
N TRP A 97 39.82 -31.48 -1.30
CA TRP A 97 38.87 -32.59 -1.39
C TRP A 97 39.29 -33.75 -2.31
N ASN A 98 40.35 -33.61 -3.10
CA ASN A 98 40.66 -34.56 -4.18
C ASN A 98 41.16 -35.96 -3.73
N SER A 99 41.08 -36.31 -2.44
CA SER A 99 41.63 -37.55 -1.86
C SER A 99 40.60 -38.63 -1.44
N GLN A 100 39.30 -38.32 -1.31
CA GLN A 100 38.25 -39.29 -0.94
C GLN A 100 36.98 -39.12 -1.79
N ASN A 101 36.57 -40.19 -2.50
CA ASN A 101 35.33 -40.31 -3.29
C ASN A 101 34.98 -39.06 -4.13
N GLY A 102 35.75 -38.77 -5.19
CA GLY A 102 35.69 -37.52 -5.96
C GLY A 102 34.34 -37.15 -6.61
N HIS A 103 33.42 -38.10 -6.83
CA HIS A 103 32.15 -37.81 -7.52
C HIS A 103 31.06 -37.23 -6.61
N LEU A 104 30.75 -37.90 -5.48
CA LEU A 104 29.73 -37.45 -4.52
C LEU A 104 30.04 -36.05 -3.99
N THR A 105 31.32 -35.77 -3.90
CA THR A 105 31.87 -34.64 -3.20
C THR A 105 31.90 -33.39 -4.07
N THR A 106 32.24 -33.56 -5.35
CA THR A 106 32.01 -32.55 -6.38
C THR A 106 30.52 -32.22 -6.48
N LEU A 107 29.62 -33.20 -6.35
CA LEU A 107 28.17 -32.98 -6.36
C LEU A 107 27.72 -32.17 -5.13
N VAL A 108 28.18 -32.49 -3.93
CA VAL A 108 27.87 -31.69 -2.73
C VAL A 108 28.42 -30.27 -2.86
N LEU A 109 29.66 -30.10 -3.30
CA LEU A 109 30.29 -28.78 -3.41
C LEU A 109 29.57 -27.90 -4.43
N THR A 110 29.16 -28.47 -5.57
CA THR A 110 28.36 -27.76 -6.59
C THR A 110 26.97 -27.43 -6.07
N MET A 111 26.30 -28.32 -5.33
CA MET A 111 25.02 -28.01 -4.68
C MET A 111 25.14 -26.88 -3.66
N CYS A 112 26.16 -26.90 -2.80
CA CYS A 112 26.41 -25.82 -1.84
C CYS A 112 26.71 -24.50 -2.55
N ALA A 113 27.52 -24.51 -3.60
CA ALA A 113 27.85 -23.32 -4.38
C ALA A 113 26.62 -22.71 -5.07
N VAL A 114 25.80 -23.53 -5.73
CA VAL A 114 24.56 -23.06 -6.39
C VAL A 114 23.57 -22.52 -5.37
N ARG A 115 23.43 -23.19 -4.21
CA ARG A 115 22.57 -22.72 -3.12
C ARG A 115 23.05 -21.38 -2.56
N LEU A 116 24.36 -21.24 -2.30
CA LEU A 116 24.94 -19.98 -1.83
C LEU A 116 24.81 -18.85 -2.85
N ALA A 117 25.01 -19.14 -4.14
CA ALA A 117 24.83 -18.16 -5.21
C ALA A 117 23.39 -17.67 -5.29
N ARG A 118 22.42 -18.60 -5.21
CA ARG A 118 20.99 -18.26 -5.14
C ARG A 118 20.67 -17.40 -3.91
N THR A 119 21.21 -17.75 -2.74
CA THR A 119 21.00 -16.98 -1.50
C THR A 119 21.63 -15.60 -1.59
N GLY A 120 22.86 -15.47 -2.11
CA GLY A 120 23.53 -14.17 -2.29
C GLY A 120 22.77 -13.24 -3.23
N TYR A 121 22.16 -13.77 -4.29
CA TYR A 121 21.37 -12.99 -5.24
C TYR A 121 19.99 -12.59 -4.69
N ALA A 122 19.26 -13.53 -4.10
CA ALA A 122 17.90 -13.31 -3.61
C ALA A 122 17.87 -12.60 -2.25
N GLN A 123 18.69 -13.03 -1.29
CA GLN A 123 18.66 -12.59 0.11
C GLN A 123 20.07 -12.27 0.63
N PRO A 124 20.72 -11.21 0.14
CA PRO A 124 22.09 -10.84 0.54
C PRO A 124 22.21 -10.56 2.05
N ASN A 125 21.13 -10.07 2.68
CA ASN A 125 21.07 -9.78 4.11
C ASN A 125 21.25 -11.03 4.98
N LEU A 126 21.15 -12.25 4.45
CA LEU A 126 21.43 -13.48 5.23
C LEU A 126 22.90 -13.88 5.23
N LEU A 127 23.71 -13.35 4.30
CA LEU A 127 25.06 -13.85 4.07
C LEU A 127 26.13 -13.15 4.91
N HIS A 128 25.91 -11.90 5.31
CA HIS A 128 26.91 -11.07 5.99
C HIS A 128 27.47 -11.65 7.32
N VAL A 129 26.62 -12.16 8.24
CA VAL A 129 27.09 -12.76 9.50
C VAL A 129 27.73 -14.14 9.29
N PRO A 130 27.13 -15.09 8.55
CA PRO A 130 27.78 -16.36 8.22
C PRO A 130 29.15 -16.19 7.57
N LEU A 131 29.29 -15.19 6.71
CA LEU A 131 30.53 -14.86 6.02
C LEU A 131 31.59 -14.31 6.98
N LEU A 132 31.21 -13.45 7.93
CA LEU A 132 32.10 -13.01 9.01
C LEU A 132 32.55 -14.18 9.91
N VAL A 133 31.61 -15.04 10.34
CA VAL A 133 31.91 -16.21 11.19
C VAL A 133 32.84 -17.18 10.46
N THR A 134 32.57 -17.47 9.19
CA THR A 134 33.41 -18.33 8.36
C THR A 134 34.81 -17.73 8.20
N TYR A 135 34.91 -16.43 7.97
CA TYR A 135 36.18 -15.71 7.85
C TYR A 135 36.99 -15.75 9.16
N LEU A 136 36.35 -15.54 10.31
CA LEU A 136 37.03 -15.57 11.61
C LEU A 136 37.55 -16.96 11.97
N LEU A 137 36.78 -18.02 11.66
CA LEU A 137 37.15 -19.40 11.98
C LEU A 137 38.25 -19.98 11.08
N HIS A 138 38.39 -19.48 9.85
CA HIS A 138 39.41 -19.96 8.90
C HIS A 138 40.63 -19.02 8.79
N ARG A 139 40.81 -18.09 9.74
CA ARG A 139 41.92 -17.13 9.75
C ARG A 139 43.03 -17.57 10.70
N ASP A 140 44.18 -17.93 10.13
CA ASP A 140 45.40 -18.41 10.82
C ASP A 140 45.95 -17.52 11.96
N ARG A 141 45.58 -16.23 12.05
CA ARG A 141 46.18 -15.29 13.04
C ARG A 141 45.39 -15.08 14.33
N PHE A 142 44.15 -15.59 14.45
CA PHE A 142 43.31 -15.31 15.64
C PHE A 142 43.35 -16.39 16.73
N GLY A 143 44.14 -17.46 16.56
CA GLY A 143 44.43 -18.43 17.64
C GLY A 143 43.22 -19.23 18.15
N LEU A 144 42.02 -19.04 17.60
CA LEU A 144 40.84 -19.89 17.80
C LEU A 144 40.90 -21.07 16.82
N ASN A 145 42.01 -21.83 16.83
CA ASN A 145 42.10 -23.11 16.14
C ASN A 145 41.28 -24.15 16.92
N LEU A 146 39.94 -23.99 16.94
CA LEU A 146 39.01 -24.97 17.51
C LEU A 146 38.92 -26.25 16.67
N ILE A 147 39.47 -26.21 15.45
CA ILE A 147 39.62 -27.37 14.57
C ILE A 147 41.12 -27.67 14.57
N GLU A 148 41.53 -28.67 15.35
CA GLU A 148 42.90 -29.20 15.32
C GLU A 148 43.33 -29.51 13.88
N GLU A 149 44.60 -29.23 13.58
CA GLU A 149 45.21 -29.42 12.25
C GLU A 149 45.02 -30.86 11.69
N ASP A 150 44.79 -31.84 12.56
CA ASP A 150 44.54 -33.25 12.19
C ASP A 150 43.11 -33.52 11.65
N MET A 151 42.14 -32.60 11.83
CA MET A 151 40.78 -32.69 11.26
C MET A 151 40.57 -31.84 9.99
N ALA A 152 41.62 -31.15 9.52
CA ALA A 152 41.56 -30.24 8.37
C ALA A 152 41.34 -30.93 7.00
N VAL A 153 41.23 -32.26 6.97
CA VAL A 153 40.99 -33.06 5.75
C VAL A 153 39.55 -33.61 5.68
N SER A 154 38.70 -33.35 6.68
CA SER A 154 37.35 -33.91 6.73
C SER A 154 36.33 -33.07 5.95
N PHE A 155 35.33 -33.72 5.34
CA PHE A 155 34.21 -33.14 4.59
C PHE A 155 33.60 -31.86 5.23
N LEU A 156 33.59 -31.78 6.57
CA LEU A 156 33.00 -30.70 7.35
C LEU A 156 33.86 -29.43 7.48
N SER A 157 35.18 -29.49 7.27
CA SER A 157 36.10 -28.36 7.47
C SER A 157 36.36 -27.53 6.20
N ALA A 158 35.73 -27.86 5.08
CA ALA A 158 35.82 -27.05 3.87
C ALA A 158 35.07 -25.71 4.05
N PRO A 159 35.70 -24.55 3.75
CA PRO A 159 35.13 -23.23 4.04
C PRO A 159 33.82 -22.95 3.28
N LEU A 160 33.65 -23.53 2.09
CA LEU A 160 32.40 -23.43 1.32
C LEU A 160 31.26 -24.19 2.00
N PHE A 161 31.52 -25.42 2.45
CA PHE A 161 30.53 -26.24 3.15
C PHE A 161 30.16 -25.61 4.50
N PHE A 162 31.17 -25.12 5.23
CA PHE A 162 30.95 -24.40 6.48
C PHE A 162 30.09 -23.15 6.27
N LEU A 163 30.39 -22.33 5.26
CA LEU A 163 29.58 -21.15 4.92
C LEU A 163 28.12 -21.54 4.60
N PHE A 164 27.92 -22.63 3.86
CA PHE A 164 26.58 -23.16 3.58
C PHE A 164 25.83 -23.54 4.86
N VAL A 165 26.44 -24.34 5.75
CA VAL A 165 25.81 -24.71 7.02
C VAL A 165 25.56 -23.49 7.90
N ALA A 166 26.52 -22.56 7.99
CA ALA A 166 26.38 -21.33 8.74
C ALA A 166 25.21 -20.46 8.23
N THR A 167 24.95 -20.42 6.92
CA THR A 167 23.78 -19.69 6.39
C THR A 167 22.45 -20.32 6.81
N ILE A 168 22.36 -21.66 6.88
CA ILE A 168 21.16 -22.36 7.36
C ILE A 168 20.96 -22.08 8.85
N VAL A 169 21.99 -22.28 9.67
CA VAL A 169 21.95 -22.06 11.12
C VAL A 169 21.58 -20.60 11.42
N TRP A 170 22.19 -19.64 10.71
CA TRP A 170 21.90 -18.22 10.90
C TRP A 170 20.46 -17.85 10.56
N SER A 171 19.89 -18.42 9.49
CA SER A 171 18.49 -18.18 9.14
C SER A 171 17.53 -18.60 10.25
N LYS A 172 17.79 -19.75 10.88
CA LYS A 172 16.98 -20.28 11.99
C LYS A 172 17.22 -19.55 13.29
N LEU A 173 18.46 -19.14 13.57
CA LEU A 173 18.79 -18.31 14.73
C LEU A 173 18.10 -16.94 14.64
N LYS A 174 18.02 -16.34 13.45
CA LYS A 174 17.32 -15.07 13.24
C LYS A 174 15.82 -15.18 13.47
N GLU A 175 15.21 -16.27 13.01
CA GLU A 175 13.79 -16.59 13.28
C GLU A 175 13.56 -16.72 14.80
N PHE A 176 14.41 -17.48 15.47
CA PHE A 176 14.36 -17.65 16.92
C PHE A 176 14.53 -16.34 17.69
N LEU A 177 15.51 -15.50 17.32
CA LEU A 177 15.72 -14.20 17.95
C LEU A 177 14.52 -13.27 17.73
N SER A 178 13.87 -13.34 16.56
CA SER A 178 12.67 -12.54 16.26
C SER A 178 11.48 -12.99 17.12
N LYS A 179 11.30 -14.31 17.28
CA LYS A 179 10.30 -14.92 18.18
C LYS A 179 10.56 -14.61 19.65
N ALA A 180 11.82 -14.73 20.09
CA ALA A 180 12.22 -14.39 21.44
C ALA A 180 12.01 -12.90 21.72
N HIS A 181 12.37 -12.02 20.78
CA HIS A 181 12.09 -10.59 20.88
C HIS A 181 10.59 -10.32 20.96
N PHE A 182 9.78 -10.98 20.12
CA PHE A 182 8.32 -10.88 20.17
C PHE A 182 7.76 -11.28 21.54
N ILE A 183 8.18 -12.43 22.09
CA ILE A 183 7.77 -12.90 23.42
C ILE A 183 8.20 -11.90 24.51
N LEU A 184 9.45 -11.41 24.47
CA LEU A 184 9.97 -10.46 25.45
C LEU A 184 9.23 -9.13 25.42
N CYS A 185 8.87 -8.63 24.24
CA CYS A 185 8.05 -7.44 24.10
C CYS A 185 6.63 -7.71 24.60
N TYR A 186 6.06 -8.87 24.25
CA TYR A 186 4.73 -9.25 24.65
C TYR A 186 4.55 -9.36 26.17
N ILE A 187 5.55 -9.91 26.85
CA ILE A 187 5.59 -10.07 28.31
C ILE A 187 6.22 -8.83 28.99
N ALA A 188 6.48 -7.73 28.29
CA ALA A 188 7.10 -6.56 28.91
C ALA A 188 6.13 -5.85 29.88
N PRO A 189 6.49 -5.66 31.17
CA PRO A 189 5.58 -5.16 32.21
C PRO A 189 5.11 -3.71 32.04
N TRP A 190 5.77 -2.93 31.17
CA TRP A 190 5.41 -1.54 30.89
C TRP A 190 4.49 -1.35 29.68
N GLN A 191 4.14 -2.43 28.97
CA GLN A 191 3.30 -2.34 27.76
C GLN A 191 1.83 -2.66 27.99
N ILE A 192 1.50 -3.27 29.13
CA ILE A 192 0.13 -3.58 29.48
C ILE A 192 -0.41 -2.40 30.30
N SER A 193 -1.44 -1.74 29.77
CA SER A 193 -2.24 -0.83 30.58
C SER A 193 -2.75 -1.62 31.79
N TRP A 194 -2.34 -1.24 33.00
CA TRP A 194 -2.73 -1.85 34.28
C TRP A 194 -4.25 -1.75 34.59
N GLY A 195 -5.09 -1.55 33.58
CA GLY A 195 -6.54 -1.46 33.68
C GLY A 195 -7.25 -2.81 33.81
N SER A 196 -6.58 -3.95 33.62
CA SER A 196 -7.16 -5.27 33.82
C SER A 196 -6.38 -6.07 34.86
N ALA A 197 -7.06 -6.42 35.96
CA ALA A 197 -6.52 -7.21 37.07
C ALA A 197 -5.99 -8.58 36.61
N PHE A 198 -6.55 -9.14 35.54
CA PHE A 198 -6.12 -10.43 34.98
C PHE A 198 -4.66 -10.41 34.52
N HIS A 199 -4.21 -9.35 33.85
CA HIS A 199 -2.84 -9.28 33.36
C HIS A 199 -1.81 -9.07 34.48
N ALA A 200 -2.20 -8.37 35.57
CA ALA A 200 -1.35 -8.19 36.74
C ALA A 200 -1.03 -9.53 37.44
N PHE A 201 -1.96 -10.50 37.41
CA PHE A 201 -1.73 -11.84 37.96
C PHE A 201 -1.05 -12.79 36.97
N ALA A 202 -1.43 -12.78 35.68
CA ALA A 202 -0.91 -13.73 34.69
C ALA A 202 0.63 -13.63 34.49
N GLN A 203 1.20 -12.45 34.67
CA GLN A 203 2.59 -12.16 34.31
C GLN A 203 3.62 -12.75 35.29
N PRO A 204 3.47 -12.66 36.62
CA PRO A 204 4.27 -13.44 37.56
C PRO A 204 4.15 -14.96 37.35
N PHE A 205 2.96 -15.47 37.01
CA PHE A 205 2.76 -16.89 36.72
C PHE A 205 3.41 -17.35 35.40
N SER A 206 3.79 -16.42 34.52
CA SER A 206 4.52 -16.75 33.28
C SER A 206 6.01 -17.01 33.49
N ILE A 207 6.61 -16.50 34.58
CA ILE A 207 8.05 -16.61 34.87
C ILE A 207 8.48 -18.08 35.06
N PRO A 208 7.76 -18.93 35.83
CA PRO A 208 8.06 -20.36 35.90
C PRO A 208 7.96 -21.09 34.55
N HIS A 209 7.14 -20.60 33.63
CA HIS A 209 6.95 -21.18 32.30
C HIS A 209 7.88 -20.58 31.22
N SER A 210 8.76 -19.64 31.59
CA SER A 210 9.70 -18.99 30.66
C SER A 210 10.65 -19.98 29.96
N GLY A 211 11.07 -21.05 30.65
CA GLY A 211 11.87 -22.12 30.05
C GLY A 211 11.10 -22.91 28.99
N LEU A 212 9.81 -23.18 29.24
CA LEU A 212 8.93 -23.87 28.30
C LEU A 212 8.62 -23.00 27.09
N THR A 213 8.34 -21.70 27.27
CA THR A 213 8.09 -20.78 26.16
C THR A 213 9.34 -20.59 25.30
N LEU A 214 10.53 -20.57 25.89
CA LEU A 214 11.80 -20.54 25.14
C LEU A 214 12.04 -21.83 24.36
N ALA A 215 11.82 -23.00 24.98
CA ALA A 215 11.95 -24.30 24.31
C ALA A 215 10.94 -24.43 23.16
N GLN A 216 9.71 -23.95 23.36
CA GLN A 216 8.69 -23.91 22.34
C GLN A 216 9.06 -22.93 21.21
N ALA A 217 9.63 -21.76 21.52
CA ALA A 217 10.13 -20.83 20.52
C ALA A 217 11.27 -21.43 19.69
N LEU A 218 12.17 -22.20 20.32
CA LEU A 218 13.24 -22.93 19.63
C LEU A 218 12.66 -23.99 18.68
N LEU A 219 11.75 -24.83 19.16
CA LEU A 219 11.10 -25.87 18.34
C LEU A 219 10.30 -25.25 17.18
N SER A 220 9.54 -24.20 17.47
CA SER A 220 8.78 -23.41 16.50
C SER A 220 9.69 -22.80 15.43
N SER A 221 10.90 -22.36 15.78
CA SER A 221 11.87 -21.81 14.81
C SER A 221 12.46 -22.89 13.91
N ILE A 222 12.76 -24.08 14.47
CA ILE A 222 13.23 -25.23 13.68
C ILE A 222 12.17 -25.61 12.65
N LEU A 223 10.92 -25.74 13.08
CA LEU A 223 9.78 -26.13 12.24
C LEU A 223 9.22 -25.00 11.37
N SER A 224 9.65 -23.76 11.57
CA SER A 224 9.06 -22.55 10.97
C SER A 224 7.54 -22.47 11.16
N ALA A 225 7.08 -22.80 12.37
CA ALA A 225 5.68 -22.68 12.78
C ALA A 225 5.48 -21.37 13.57
N PRO A 226 4.44 -20.57 13.31
CA PRO A 226 4.23 -19.31 14.02
C PRO A 226 3.76 -19.52 15.48
N LEU A 227 3.99 -18.53 16.34
CA LEU A 227 3.57 -18.53 17.73
C LEU A 227 2.36 -17.62 17.94
N ASN A 228 1.32 -18.16 18.59
CA ASN A 228 0.10 -17.42 18.89
C ASN A 228 -0.06 -17.27 20.40
N PRO A 229 -0.27 -16.04 20.94
CA PRO A 229 -0.63 -15.87 22.33
C PRO A 229 -2.03 -16.47 22.57
N PHE A 230 -2.15 -17.35 23.56
CA PHE A 230 -3.40 -18.00 23.89
C PHE A 230 -4.30 -17.02 24.66
N LEU A 231 -5.46 -16.67 24.11
CA LEU A 231 -6.46 -15.79 24.74
C LEU A 231 -5.91 -14.44 25.23
N GLY A 232 -4.89 -13.90 24.56
CA GLY A 232 -4.24 -12.66 25.01
C GLY A 232 -3.43 -12.79 26.31
N SER A 233 -3.09 -14.01 26.72
CA SER A 233 -2.26 -14.31 27.89
C SER A 233 -0.78 -14.42 27.54
N SER A 234 0.07 -14.45 28.56
CA SER A 234 1.52 -14.68 28.46
C SER A 234 1.91 -16.11 28.06
N PHE A 235 0.93 -16.98 27.80
CA PHE A 235 1.16 -18.35 27.32
C PHE A 235 1.06 -18.37 25.79
N PHE A 236 2.06 -18.95 25.13
CA PHE A 236 2.11 -19.07 23.68
C PHE A 236 1.79 -20.50 23.25
N LEU A 237 1.06 -20.66 22.16
CA LEU A 237 0.85 -21.94 21.48
C LEU A 237 1.54 -21.92 20.11
N MET A 238 2.15 -23.05 19.75
CA MET A 238 2.71 -23.26 18.43
C MET A 238 1.57 -23.60 17.47
N SER A 239 1.45 -22.84 16.38
CA SER A 239 0.47 -23.14 15.32
C SER A 239 0.95 -24.30 14.44
N TYR A 240 0.15 -24.66 13.46
CA TYR A 240 0.56 -25.61 12.42
C TYR A 240 1.69 -25.02 11.56
N ILE A 241 2.55 -25.89 11.04
CA ILE A 241 3.64 -25.51 10.12
C ILE A 241 3.02 -24.93 8.85
N ARG A 242 3.44 -23.71 8.47
CA ARG A 242 2.93 -23.04 7.27
C ARG A 242 4.00 -22.99 6.17
N PRO A 243 3.62 -23.17 4.90
CA PRO A 243 4.52 -22.85 3.80
C PRO A 243 4.87 -21.36 3.83
N VAL A 244 6.16 -21.05 3.94
CA VAL A 244 6.69 -19.66 3.92
C VAL A 244 6.36 -18.95 2.61
N LYS A 245 6.15 -19.70 1.53
CA LYS A 245 5.79 -19.20 0.20
C LYS A 245 4.58 -19.96 -0.31
N PHE A 246 3.41 -19.33 -0.24
CA PHE A 246 2.19 -19.86 -0.82
C PHE A 246 1.98 -19.21 -2.19
N TRP A 247 2.06 -20.02 -3.24
CA TRP A 247 1.81 -19.62 -4.63
C TRP A 247 0.51 -20.27 -5.07
N GLU A 248 -0.60 -19.55 -4.98
CA GLU A 248 -1.85 -20.00 -5.58
C GLU A 248 -1.84 -19.56 -7.03
N ARG A 249 -1.77 -20.53 -7.95
CA ARG A 249 -1.69 -20.29 -9.40
C ARG A 249 -3.00 -19.73 -9.96
N ASP A 250 -4.11 -20.17 -9.41
CA ASP A 250 -5.45 -19.77 -9.81
C ASP A 250 -6.17 -19.22 -8.58
N TYR A 251 -6.26 -17.89 -8.47
CA TYR A 251 -7.11 -17.20 -7.49
C TYR A 251 -8.58 -17.37 -7.90
N ASN A 252 -9.08 -18.61 -7.87
CA ASN A 252 -10.48 -18.94 -8.10
C ASN A 252 -11.09 -19.45 -6.79
N THR A 253 -10.94 -18.69 -5.71
CA THR A 253 -11.87 -18.86 -4.61
C THR A 253 -13.22 -18.40 -5.16
N ASN A 254 -14.30 -19.17 -5.00
CA ASN A 254 -15.69 -18.72 -5.19
C ASN A 254 -16.31 -18.31 -3.84
N ARG A 255 -15.50 -18.28 -2.78
CA ARG A 255 -15.90 -17.83 -1.44
C ARG A 255 -15.99 -16.32 -1.38
N VAL A 256 -17.06 -15.81 -0.80
CA VAL A 256 -17.21 -14.41 -0.41
C VAL A 256 -16.40 -14.23 0.88
N ASP A 257 -15.08 -14.21 0.75
CA ASP A 257 -14.17 -13.88 1.85
C ASP A 257 -13.97 -12.36 1.87
N HIS A 258 -13.74 -11.77 3.04
CA HIS A 258 -13.49 -10.32 3.18
C HIS A 258 -12.32 -9.79 2.34
N SER A 259 -11.48 -10.66 1.77
CA SER A 259 -10.42 -10.32 0.82
C SER A 259 -10.90 -10.01 -0.61
N LYS A 260 -12.18 -10.26 -0.93
CA LYS A 260 -12.79 -10.00 -2.25
C LYS A 260 -13.82 -8.88 -2.25
N LEU A 261 -14.17 -8.37 -1.07
CA LEU A 261 -14.90 -7.12 -1.00
C LEU A 261 -14.04 -6.08 -1.72
N ARG A 262 -14.69 -5.30 -2.59
CA ARG A 262 -14.00 -4.18 -3.25
C ARG A 262 -13.49 -3.31 -2.13
N LEU A 263 -12.23 -2.89 -2.20
CA LEU A 263 -11.67 -1.82 -1.36
C LEU A 263 -12.67 -0.65 -1.37
N ALA A 264 -13.55 -0.61 -0.37
CA ALA A 264 -14.58 0.41 -0.29
C ALA A 264 -13.86 1.69 0.12
N SER A 265 -13.83 2.65 -0.79
CA SER A 265 -13.16 3.94 -0.60
C SER A 265 -13.81 4.71 0.55
N HIS A 266 -13.28 4.57 1.75
CA HIS A 266 -13.51 5.50 2.85
C HIS A 266 -12.19 6.21 3.16
N ASN A 267 -12.29 7.45 3.66
CA ASN A 267 -11.19 8.40 3.87
C ASN A 267 -10.05 7.93 4.81
N TYR A 268 -10.12 6.70 5.33
CA TYR A 268 -9.17 6.07 6.25
C TYR A 268 -8.78 4.67 5.80
N LEU A 269 -8.65 4.45 4.49
CA LEU A 269 -8.19 3.16 3.95
C LEU A 269 -6.72 2.91 4.33
N ASN A 270 -6.53 2.25 5.46
CA ASN A 270 -5.27 1.58 5.76
C ASN A 270 -5.20 0.30 4.91
N CYS A 271 -4.06 0.07 4.27
CA CYS A 271 -3.81 -1.17 3.54
C CYS A 271 -2.57 -1.86 4.11
N MET A 272 -2.63 -3.17 4.22
CA MET A 272 -1.48 -3.99 4.59
C MET A 272 -0.84 -4.53 3.32
N VAL A 273 0.40 -4.13 3.08
CA VAL A 273 1.23 -4.69 2.00
C VAL A 273 2.13 -5.76 2.60
N GLN A 274 1.82 -7.02 2.34
CA GLN A 274 2.67 -8.14 2.72
C GLN A 274 3.66 -8.46 1.59
N LEU A 275 4.95 -8.23 1.82
CA LEU A 275 5.99 -8.64 0.87
C LEU A 275 6.17 -10.17 0.94
N ILE A 276 5.84 -10.87 -0.15
CA ILE A 276 5.96 -12.33 -0.24
C ILE A 276 7.38 -12.72 -0.67
N GLU A 277 7.88 -12.08 -1.73
CA GLU A 277 9.21 -12.35 -2.25
C GLU A 277 9.85 -11.08 -2.80
N CYS A 278 11.11 -10.85 -2.43
CA CYS A 278 11.99 -9.89 -3.09
C CYS A 278 13.13 -10.68 -3.73
N GLY A 279 13.21 -10.71 -5.05
CA GLY A 279 14.21 -11.50 -5.78
C GLY A 279 14.18 -11.23 -7.28
N ASN A 280 15.30 -11.42 -7.96
CA ASN A 280 15.41 -11.26 -9.42
C ASN A 280 14.98 -9.88 -9.98
N GLY A 281 15.08 -8.81 -9.17
CA GLY A 281 14.64 -7.47 -9.58
C GLY A 281 13.12 -7.26 -9.49
N PHE A 282 12.37 -8.26 -9.05
CA PHE A 282 10.93 -8.18 -8.82
C PHE A 282 10.61 -8.24 -7.32
N VAL A 283 9.53 -7.58 -6.94
CA VAL A 283 8.93 -7.66 -5.62
C VAL A 283 7.51 -8.18 -5.79
N THR A 284 7.27 -9.37 -5.29
CA THR A 284 5.92 -9.95 -5.20
C THR A 284 5.35 -9.56 -3.85
N PHE A 285 4.23 -8.85 -3.86
CA PHE A 285 3.54 -8.43 -2.66
C PHE A 285 2.06 -8.74 -2.75
N GLN A 286 1.45 -8.99 -1.61
CA GLN A 286 0.01 -9.11 -1.45
C GLN A 286 -0.51 -7.84 -0.79
N LEU A 287 -1.44 -7.17 -1.47
CA LEU A 287 -2.17 -6.04 -0.91
C LEU A 287 -3.46 -6.56 -0.28
N ARG A 288 -3.68 -6.24 1.00
CA ARG A 288 -4.95 -6.49 1.69
C ARG A 288 -5.51 -5.17 2.20
N GLY A 289 -6.76 -4.86 1.88
CA GLY A 289 -7.46 -3.71 2.45
C GLY A 289 -7.86 -3.98 3.90
N LEU A 290 -7.71 -2.99 4.79
CA LEU A 290 -8.28 -3.04 6.13
C LEU A 290 -9.70 -2.44 6.10
N GLU A 291 -10.67 -3.13 5.51
CA GLU A 291 -12.08 -2.74 5.65
C GLU A 291 -12.71 -3.39 6.90
N PHE A 292 -12.14 -3.11 8.07
CA PHE A 292 -12.57 -3.72 9.32
C PHE A 292 -13.55 -2.82 10.06
N ARG A 293 -14.79 -2.74 9.58
CA ARG A 293 -15.88 -2.09 10.31
C ARG A 293 -16.37 -3.01 11.44
N GLY A 294 -16.54 -2.47 12.65
CA GLY A 294 -17.52 -2.99 13.62
C GLY A 294 -17.05 -3.62 14.93
N THR A 295 -15.76 -3.64 15.29
CA THR A 295 -15.35 -4.08 16.65
C THR A 295 -14.43 -3.08 17.35
N TYR A 296 -14.62 -2.93 18.66
CA TYR A 296 -13.85 -2.01 19.52
C TYR A 296 -12.34 -2.34 19.52
N CYS A 297 -11.98 -3.62 19.44
CA CYS A 297 -10.59 -4.05 19.36
C CYS A 297 -9.91 -3.56 18.08
N HIS A 298 -10.60 -3.62 16.93
CA HIS A 298 -10.06 -3.15 15.65
C HIS A 298 -9.90 -1.63 15.61
N GLN A 299 -10.80 -0.89 16.26
CA GLN A 299 -10.68 0.55 16.39
C GLN A 299 -9.45 0.94 17.22
N ARG A 300 -9.16 0.24 18.33
CA ARG A 300 -7.94 0.48 19.11
C ARG A 300 -6.65 0.16 18.36
N GLU A 301 -6.64 -0.88 17.53
CA GLU A 301 -5.49 -1.20 16.67
C GLU A 301 -5.27 -0.11 15.62
N MET A 302 -6.33 0.38 14.98
CA MET A 302 -6.27 1.48 14.02
C MET A 302 -5.81 2.79 14.65
N GLU A 303 -6.30 3.11 15.86
CA GLU A 303 -5.88 4.26 16.66
C GLU A 303 -4.39 4.17 17.05
N ALA A 304 -3.91 2.99 17.47
CA ALA A 304 -2.49 2.78 17.79
C ALA A 304 -1.56 2.96 16.57
N ILE A 305 -2.06 2.66 15.36
CA ILE A 305 -1.35 2.85 14.09
C ILE A 305 -1.42 4.31 13.64
N SER A 306 -2.52 5.02 13.93
CA SER A 306 -2.75 6.39 13.47
C SER A 306 -2.18 7.47 14.37
N GLU A 307 -1.88 7.18 15.64
CA GLU A 307 -1.23 8.12 16.57
C GLU A 307 0.14 8.60 16.05
N ASP A 308 0.33 9.91 15.97
CA ASP A 308 1.60 10.52 15.56
C ASP A 308 2.66 10.44 16.68
N TRP A 309 3.38 9.32 16.71
CA TRP A 309 4.52 9.10 17.61
C TRP A 309 5.69 10.10 17.41
N ALA A 310 5.63 10.96 16.39
CA ALA A 310 6.72 11.83 15.96
C ALA A 310 6.73 13.20 16.65
N GLU A 311 5.57 13.78 16.95
CA GLU A 311 5.49 15.19 17.42
C GLU A 311 5.63 15.34 18.94
N ASN A 312 5.19 14.36 19.72
CA ASN A 312 5.24 14.43 21.19
C ASN A 312 6.65 14.25 21.81
N ASN A 313 7.69 14.07 21.00
CA ASN A 313 9.09 13.91 21.47
C ASN A 313 10.02 14.97 20.89
N ALA A 314 9.57 16.24 20.90
CA ALA A 314 10.40 17.42 20.66
C ALA A 314 11.26 17.84 21.87
N SER A 315 11.34 17.01 22.91
CA SER A 315 12.14 17.29 24.11
C SER A 315 13.47 16.53 24.11
N PHE A 316 14.48 17.24 24.62
CA PHE A 316 15.91 16.93 24.69
C PHE A 316 16.27 15.50 25.14
N CYS A 317 17.30 14.94 24.50
CA CYS A 317 17.53 13.51 24.28
C CYS A 317 18.29 12.74 25.40
N CYS A 318 18.27 13.16 26.67
CA CYS A 318 19.11 12.48 27.68
C CYS A 318 18.42 12.00 28.96
N CYS A 319 17.17 12.36 29.26
CA CYS A 319 16.53 11.95 30.53
C CYS A 319 15.04 11.58 30.46
N SER A 320 14.38 11.66 29.30
CA SER A 320 13.00 11.19 29.18
C SER A 320 12.98 9.68 28.92
N ARG A 321 12.75 8.93 29.99
CA ARG A 321 12.14 7.59 30.10
C ARG A 321 12.39 6.62 28.94
N TRP A 322 12.94 5.45 29.29
CA TRP A 322 13.06 4.24 28.47
C TRP A 322 11.70 3.64 28.07
N THR A 323 10.72 4.48 27.74
CA THR A 323 9.38 4.12 27.28
C THR A 323 9.31 4.26 25.76
N SER A 324 10.24 3.63 25.06
CA SER A 324 9.89 3.09 23.75
C SER A 324 9.17 1.79 24.04
N SER A 325 7.84 1.74 23.85
CA SER A 325 7.08 0.50 23.79
C SER A 325 7.78 -0.46 22.81
N PRO A 326 8.40 -1.57 23.26
CA PRO A 326 9.14 -2.47 22.39
C PRO A 326 8.22 -3.34 21.51
N PHE A 327 6.89 -3.30 21.70
CA PHE A 327 5.92 -4.02 20.86
C PHE A 327 6.10 -3.81 19.37
N LEU A 328 6.65 -2.68 18.95
CA LEU A 328 6.77 -2.36 17.55
C LEU A 328 8.21 -1.90 17.30
N SER A 329 9.02 -2.79 16.73
CA SER A 329 10.11 -2.41 15.82
C SER A 329 9.52 -1.76 14.54
N VAL A 330 8.54 -0.88 14.69
CA VAL A 330 7.88 -0.18 13.60
C VAL A 330 8.73 1.02 13.25
N THR A 331 9.33 0.89 12.08
CA THR A 331 9.85 2.04 11.37
C THR A 331 8.65 2.68 10.68
N VAL A 332 8.31 3.89 11.12
CA VAL A 332 7.36 4.76 10.44
C VAL A 332 8.16 5.64 9.50
N ALA A 333 7.80 5.59 8.22
CA ALA A 333 8.32 6.49 7.20
C ALA A 333 7.14 7.22 6.56
N LYS A 334 7.32 8.52 6.30
CA LYS A 334 6.37 9.33 5.53
C LYS A 334 6.83 9.37 4.09
N TYR A 335 5.94 9.03 3.16
CA TYR A 335 6.19 9.07 1.72
C TYR A 335 5.12 9.89 1.04
N VAL A 336 5.54 10.76 0.13
CA VAL A 336 4.65 11.56 -0.68
C VAL A 336 4.38 10.80 -1.97
N VAL A 337 3.12 10.41 -2.18
CA VAL A 337 2.71 9.63 -3.35
C VAL A 337 1.68 10.44 -4.14
N ASP A 338 1.81 10.41 -5.47
CA ASP A 338 0.80 10.97 -6.36
C ASP A 338 -0.47 10.10 -6.33
N GLY A 339 -1.62 10.69 -6.01
CA GLY A 339 -2.86 9.96 -5.86
C GLY A 339 -4.09 10.86 -5.87
N TYR A 340 -5.26 10.26 -5.68
CA TYR A 340 -6.51 11.01 -5.63
C TYR A 340 -6.93 11.25 -4.19
N SER A 341 -7.10 12.53 -3.84
CA SER A 341 -7.97 12.96 -2.76
C SER A 341 -9.38 12.50 -3.02
N ILE A 342 -10.08 11.96 -2.03
CA ILE A 342 -11.52 11.78 -2.10
C ILE A 342 -12.21 12.81 -1.20
N SER A 343 -13.27 13.42 -1.70
CA SER A 343 -14.18 14.27 -0.94
C SER A 343 -15.61 13.82 -1.18
N ASP A 344 -16.35 13.58 -0.10
CA ASP A 344 -17.72 13.08 -0.12
C ASP A 344 -18.67 14.15 0.41
N ASN A 345 -19.57 14.64 -0.45
CA ASN A 345 -20.62 15.60 -0.07
C ASN A 345 -21.99 14.96 -0.20
N SER A 346 -22.89 15.21 0.76
CA SER A 346 -24.28 14.77 0.65
C SER A 346 -24.99 15.54 -0.47
N ALA A 347 -25.58 14.83 -1.44
CA ALA A 347 -26.37 15.45 -2.50
C ALA A 347 -27.74 15.93 -1.99
N VAL A 348 -28.22 15.34 -0.87
CA VAL A 348 -29.54 15.61 -0.31
C VAL A 348 -29.69 17.09 0.08
N ASN A 349 -28.70 17.64 0.78
CA ASN A 349 -28.73 19.05 1.23
C ASN A 349 -28.73 20.03 0.05
N MET A 350 -28.16 19.63 -1.09
CA MET A 350 -28.04 20.44 -2.29
C MET A 350 -29.32 20.39 -3.14
N LEU A 351 -30.04 19.26 -3.14
CA LEU A 351 -31.23 19.05 -3.98
C LEU A 351 -32.57 19.28 -3.25
N GLN A 352 -32.60 19.32 -1.92
CA GLN A 352 -33.84 19.55 -1.16
C GLN A 352 -34.30 21.02 -1.17
N ILE A 353 -33.37 21.97 -1.29
CA ILE A 353 -33.69 23.41 -1.22
C ILE A 353 -34.31 23.85 -2.55
N HIS A 354 -35.49 24.48 -2.48
CA HIS A 354 -36.25 24.90 -3.67
C HIS A 354 -35.45 25.82 -4.61
N GLU A 355 -34.84 26.89 -4.08
CA GLU A 355 -34.04 27.82 -4.90
C GLU A 355 -32.85 27.14 -5.57
N LEU A 356 -32.24 26.14 -4.93
CA LEU A 356 -31.13 25.37 -5.52
C LEU A 356 -31.58 24.45 -6.64
N ARG A 357 -32.81 23.92 -6.57
CA ARG A 357 -33.38 23.19 -7.72
C ARG A 357 -33.64 24.12 -8.91
N ARG A 358 -34.15 25.33 -8.67
CA ARG A 358 -34.35 26.35 -9.73
C ARG A 358 -33.03 26.71 -10.40
N LEU A 359 -31.99 26.91 -9.60
CA LEU A 359 -30.64 27.16 -10.10
C LEU A 359 -30.10 25.98 -10.93
N LEU A 360 -30.25 24.75 -10.46
CA LEU A 360 -29.78 23.55 -11.19
C LEU A 360 -30.44 23.43 -12.57
N VAL A 361 -31.76 23.67 -12.66
CA VAL A 361 -32.49 23.65 -13.94
C VAL A 361 -31.99 24.77 -14.86
N THR A 362 -31.84 25.98 -14.33
CA THR A 362 -31.31 27.12 -15.09
C THR A 362 -29.91 26.85 -15.65
N LEU A 363 -29.01 26.32 -14.81
CA LEU A 363 -27.67 25.91 -15.23
C LEU A 363 -27.70 24.78 -16.25
N TYR A 364 -28.64 23.84 -16.13
CA TYR A 364 -28.84 22.77 -17.09
C TYR A 364 -29.23 23.32 -18.47
N VAL A 365 -30.21 24.22 -18.54
CA VAL A 365 -30.61 24.87 -19.80
C VAL A 365 -29.44 25.64 -20.41
N LYS A 366 -28.72 26.44 -19.60
CA LYS A 366 -27.51 27.16 -20.05
C LYS A 366 -26.44 26.19 -20.60
N CYS A 367 -26.22 25.04 -19.96
CA CYS A 367 -25.30 24.00 -20.46
C CYS A 367 -25.77 23.35 -21.76
N VAL A 368 -27.07 23.08 -21.92
CA VAL A 368 -27.63 22.53 -23.17
C VAL A 368 -27.38 23.49 -24.33
N ILE A 369 -27.63 24.78 -24.12
CA ILE A 369 -27.37 25.82 -25.13
C ILE A 369 -25.88 25.83 -25.51
N PHE A 370 -24.98 25.78 -24.52
CA PHE A 370 -23.54 25.74 -24.77
C PHE A 370 -23.14 24.55 -25.66
N TYR A 371 -23.47 23.31 -25.24
CA TYR A 371 -23.07 22.11 -25.97
C TYR A 371 -23.77 21.99 -27.34
N ALA A 372 -24.98 22.53 -27.48
CA ALA A 372 -25.66 22.59 -28.77
C ALA A 372 -24.93 23.53 -29.74
N ILE A 373 -24.49 24.71 -29.28
CA ILE A 373 -23.77 25.70 -30.10
C ILE A 373 -22.36 25.24 -30.44
N ASP A 374 -21.66 24.61 -29.50
CA ASP A 374 -20.29 24.10 -29.70
C ASP A 374 -20.26 22.83 -30.58
N SER A 375 -21.40 22.15 -30.74
CA SER A 375 -21.48 20.92 -31.54
C SER A 375 -21.30 21.21 -33.04
N PRO A 376 -20.40 20.48 -33.73
CA PRO A 376 -20.24 20.61 -35.18
C PRO A 376 -21.44 20.08 -35.98
N GLN A 377 -22.35 19.34 -35.34
CA GLN A 377 -23.54 18.77 -35.98
C GLN A 377 -24.76 19.70 -35.91
N LEU A 378 -24.66 20.87 -35.27
CA LEU A 378 -25.80 21.79 -35.13
C LEU A 378 -26.45 22.14 -36.47
N SER A 379 -25.63 22.44 -37.50
CA SER A 379 -26.16 22.75 -38.83
C SER A 379 -26.90 21.59 -39.47
N ALA A 380 -26.52 20.34 -39.16
CA ALA A 380 -27.20 19.15 -39.64
C ALA A 380 -28.53 18.94 -38.90
N TRP A 381 -28.56 19.11 -37.58
CA TRP A 381 -29.78 19.02 -36.78
C TRP A 381 -30.80 20.09 -37.18
N LEU A 382 -30.36 21.32 -37.48
CA LEU A 382 -31.23 22.39 -37.95
C LEU A 382 -31.78 22.17 -39.38
N ALA A 383 -31.20 21.24 -40.15
CA ALA A 383 -31.67 20.88 -41.48
C ALA A 383 -32.57 19.64 -41.48
N ASP A 384 -32.66 18.91 -40.35
CA ASP A 384 -33.46 17.70 -40.24
C ASP A 384 -34.96 18.02 -40.21
N GLU A 385 -35.73 17.40 -41.11
CA GLU A 385 -37.18 17.60 -41.21
C GLU A 385 -37.92 17.14 -39.94
N THR A 386 -37.43 16.10 -39.27
CA THR A 386 -38.05 15.58 -38.03
C THR A 386 -37.96 16.60 -36.88
N ILE A 387 -36.81 17.27 -36.76
CA ILE A 387 -36.58 18.31 -35.75
C ILE A 387 -37.35 19.59 -36.13
N LEU A 388 -37.33 19.99 -37.41
CA LEU A 388 -38.07 21.16 -37.88
C LEU A 388 -39.58 21.02 -37.67
N THR A 389 -40.13 19.82 -37.90
CA THR A 389 -41.56 19.54 -37.65
C THR A 389 -41.92 19.59 -36.17
N ALA A 390 -41.02 19.16 -35.27
CA ALA A 390 -41.20 19.31 -33.84
C ALA A 390 -41.16 20.80 -33.41
N LEU A 391 -40.21 21.57 -33.96
CA LEU A 391 -40.06 23.01 -33.67
C LEU A 391 -41.19 23.88 -34.23
N ASP A 392 -41.92 23.40 -35.24
CA ASP A 392 -42.96 24.15 -35.93
C ASP A 392 -44.12 24.57 -35.01
N GLY A 393 -44.45 23.75 -33.99
CA GLY A 393 -45.46 24.07 -32.98
C GLY A 393 -45.06 25.26 -32.10
N ILE A 394 -43.78 25.33 -31.74
CA ILE A 394 -43.17 26.42 -30.97
C ILE A 394 -43.06 27.68 -31.86
N ARG A 395 -42.60 27.52 -33.10
CA ARG A 395 -42.38 28.64 -34.04
C ARG A 395 -43.67 29.35 -34.45
N LYS A 396 -44.77 28.60 -34.59
CA LYS A 396 -46.08 29.16 -34.99
C LYS A 396 -46.82 29.83 -33.83
N ASN A 397 -46.53 29.46 -32.59
CA ASN A 397 -47.20 29.99 -31.40
C ASN A 397 -46.29 30.95 -30.61
N SER A 398 -46.52 32.27 -30.75
CA SER A 398 -45.76 33.28 -29.99
C SER A 398 -45.96 33.22 -28.47
N ARG A 399 -46.98 32.50 -27.98
CA ARG A 399 -47.26 32.24 -26.56
C ARG A 399 -47.13 30.76 -26.22
N PHE A 400 -46.19 30.07 -26.86
CA PHE A 400 -45.87 28.71 -26.50
C PHE A 400 -45.44 28.66 -25.02
N VAL A 401 -46.02 27.73 -24.27
CA VAL A 401 -45.69 27.44 -22.88
C VAL A 401 -45.54 25.94 -22.78
N ASP A 402 -44.43 25.50 -22.17
CA ASP A 402 -44.22 24.10 -21.88
C ASP A 402 -45.15 23.68 -20.73
N LEU A 403 -45.86 22.57 -20.92
CA LEU A 403 -46.82 22.04 -19.96
C LEU A 403 -46.31 20.76 -19.29
N ASP A 404 -45.03 20.42 -19.46
CA ASP A 404 -44.42 19.28 -18.78
C ASP A 404 -44.50 19.48 -17.25
N PRO A 405 -45.16 18.56 -16.51
CA PRO A 405 -45.28 18.65 -15.06
C PRO A 405 -43.95 18.57 -14.31
N VAL A 406 -42.85 18.20 -14.97
CA VAL A 406 -41.50 18.27 -14.42
C VAL A 406 -41.12 19.73 -14.12
N PHE A 407 -41.58 20.70 -14.90
CA PHE A 407 -41.35 22.12 -14.64
C PHE A 407 -42.50 22.73 -13.85
N CYS A 408 -42.17 23.40 -12.75
CA CYS A 408 -43.14 24.04 -11.87
C CYS A 408 -42.52 25.26 -11.21
N ALA A 409 -43.35 26.10 -10.60
CA ALA A 409 -42.90 27.30 -9.87
C ALA A 409 -41.81 27.02 -8.81
N ALA A 410 -41.66 25.76 -8.36
CA ALA A 410 -40.68 25.37 -7.36
C ALA A 410 -39.29 25.01 -7.92
N ASN A 411 -39.14 24.77 -9.22
CA ASN A 411 -37.88 24.36 -9.86
C ASN A 411 -37.60 25.05 -11.19
N ASP A 412 -38.47 25.93 -11.66
CA ASP A 412 -38.29 26.68 -12.90
C ASP A 412 -38.37 28.19 -12.64
N GLU A 413 -37.55 28.97 -13.34
CA GLU A 413 -37.42 30.42 -13.11
C GLU A 413 -38.42 31.23 -13.94
N ASP A 414 -38.70 30.79 -15.17
CA ASP A 414 -39.59 31.46 -16.12
C ASP A 414 -41.03 30.88 -16.13
N PHE A 415 -41.36 30.04 -15.14
CA PHE A 415 -42.68 29.44 -14.98
C PHE A 415 -43.80 30.49 -14.82
N ASP A 416 -44.71 30.54 -15.81
CA ASP A 416 -45.89 31.42 -15.75
C ASP A 416 -47.06 30.76 -15.03
N ILE A 417 -47.30 31.19 -13.80
CA ILE A 417 -48.39 30.72 -12.93
C ILE A 417 -49.78 30.92 -13.59
N ASN A 418 -49.95 31.93 -14.46
CA ASN A 418 -51.25 32.26 -15.05
C ASN A 418 -51.62 31.38 -16.26
N MET A 419 -50.62 30.80 -16.93
CA MET A 419 -50.82 29.97 -18.14
C MET A 419 -51.04 28.48 -17.82
N GLY A 420 -50.82 28.09 -16.55
CA GLY A 420 -51.29 26.82 -16.01
C GLY A 420 -50.17 25.91 -15.49
N GLY A 421 -50.33 25.52 -14.22
CA GLY A 421 -49.83 24.26 -13.66
C GLY A 421 -50.93 23.19 -13.64
N LEU A 422 -50.50 21.92 -13.57
CA LEU A 422 -51.26 20.65 -13.76
C LEU A 422 -51.50 20.27 -15.24
N GLY A 423 -50.40 20.00 -15.94
CA GLY A 423 -50.37 19.31 -17.25
C GLY A 423 -50.18 17.79 -17.13
N ASP A 424 -50.74 17.06 -18.09
CA ASP A 424 -50.98 15.61 -18.17
C ASP A 424 -49.69 14.76 -18.18
N MET A 425 -49.57 13.78 -17.26
CA MET A 425 -48.44 12.86 -17.17
C MET A 425 -48.45 11.86 -18.34
N ARG A 426 -47.67 12.11 -19.38
CA ARG A 426 -47.24 11.05 -20.31
C ARG A 426 -45.79 11.23 -20.74
N ILE A 427 -44.90 10.51 -20.05
CA ILE A 427 -43.46 10.32 -20.35
C ILE A 427 -43.22 9.63 -21.73
N ALA A 428 -44.28 9.41 -22.51
CA ALA A 428 -44.26 8.75 -23.82
C ALA A 428 -45.19 9.47 -24.82
N HIS A 429 -45.24 10.80 -24.78
CA HIS A 429 -45.95 11.53 -25.82
C HIS A 429 -45.11 11.45 -27.11
N PRO A 430 -45.70 11.04 -28.26
CA PRO A 430 -44.98 10.95 -29.54
C PRO A 430 -44.44 12.31 -30.05
N ALA A 431 -44.70 13.40 -29.31
CA ALA A 431 -44.16 14.72 -29.60
C ALA A 431 -42.69 14.88 -29.20
N ASP A 432 -42.15 14.04 -28.30
CA ASP A 432 -40.77 14.12 -27.81
C ASP A 432 -39.82 13.13 -28.50
N GLU A 433 -40.34 12.35 -29.46
CA GLU A 433 -39.56 11.35 -30.21
C GLU A 433 -38.46 11.97 -31.09
N TRP A 434 -38.54 13.27 -31.39
CA TRP A 434 -37.55 13.99 -32.19
C TRP A 434 -36.14 13.96 -31.57
N VAL A 435 -36.02 13.86 -30.25
CA VAL A 435 -34.72 13.77 -29.55
C VAL A 435 -34.01 12.45 -29.88
N PHE A 436 -34.77 11.42 -30.26
CA PHE A 436 -34.23 10.13 -30.69
C PHE A 436 -33.97 10.04 -32.21
N ALA A 437 -34.30 11.09 -32.98
CA ALA A 437 -33.97 11.15 -34.41
C ALA A 437 -32.46 11.07 -34.64
N ASP A 438 -31.68 11.72 -33.77
CA ASP A 438 -30.22 11.58 -33.71
C ASP A 438 -29.74 11.38 -32.27
N LEU A 439 -29.27 10.18 -31.96
CA LEU A 439 -28.70 9.83 -30.65
C LEU A 439 -27.46 10.67 -30.31
N ASP A 440 -26.82 11.32 -31.28
CA ASP A 440 -25.73 12.26 -31.01
C ASP A 440 -26.21 13.50 -30.23
N ILE A 441 -27.47 13.90 -30.33
CA ILE A 441 -28.05 14.98 -29.49
C ILE A 441 -27.98 14.55 -28.01
N LEU A 442 -28.37 13.32 -27.71
CA LEU A 442 -28.32 12.78 -26.36
C LEU A 442 -26.88 12.64 -25.84
N ASN A 443 -25.97 12.12 -26.66
CA ASN A 443 -24.60 11.80 -26.24
C ASN A 443 -23.68 13.03 -26.21
N ARG A 444 -23.88 14.02 -27.09
CA ARG A 444 -23.00 15.19 -27.22
C ARG A 444 -23.54 16.45 -26.57
N VAL A 445 -24.86 16.56 -26.38
CA VAL A 445 -25.49 17.74 -25.78
C VAL A 445 -26.06 17.39 -24.41
N ILE A 446 -27.06 16.51 -24.36
CA ILE A 446 -27.85 16.29 -23.14
C ILE A 446 -27.03 15.65 -22.01
N SER A 447 -26.37 14.52 -22.27
CA SER A 447 -25.58 13.81 -21.26
C SER A 447 -24.45 14.68 -20.66
N PRO A 448 -23.59 15.36 -21.46
CA PRO A 448 -22.58 16.24 -20.90
C PRO A 448 -23.18 17.49 -20.24
N ALA A 449 -24.30 18.03 -20.74
CA ALA A 449 -24.98 19.18 -20.11
C ALA A 449 -25.47 18.85 -18.69
N ILE A 450 -26.13 17.72 -18.47
CA ILE A 450 -26.60 17.30 -17.14
C ILE A 450 -25.41 17.15 -16.18
N ARG A 451 -24.34 16.50 -16.64
CA ARG A 451 -23.12 16.28 -15.84
C ARG A 451 -22.47 17.60 -15.46
N MET A 452 -22.33 18.52 -16.41
CA MET A 452 -21.72 19.82 -16.18
C MET A 452 -22.58 20.71 -15.28
N ALA A 453 -23.89 20.71 -15.47
CA ALA A 453 -24.83 21.45 -14.64
C ALA A 453 -24.74 21.03 -13.17
N LEU A 454 -24.64 19.73 -12.90
CA LEU A 454 -24.43 19.22 -11.54
C LEU A 454 -23.13 19.76 -10.92
N LYS A 455 -22.05 19.83 -11.70
CA LYS A 455 -20.77 20.38 -11.25
C LYS A 455 -20.84 21.88 -10.98
N LEU A 456 -21.39 22.66 -11.92
CA LEU A 456 -21.55 24.11 -11.77
C LEU A 456 -22.44 24.44 -10.57
N HIS A 457 -23.51 23.68 -10.37
CA HIS A 457 -24.39 23.81 -9.22
C HIS A 457 -23.64 23.53 -7.91
N GLN A 458 -22.75 22.53 -7.88
CA GLN A 458 -21.94 22.23 -6.69
C GLN A 458 -20.99 23.39 -6.35
N ASP A 459 -20.42 23.99 -7.39
CA ASP A 459 -19.44 25.06 -7.23
C ASP A 459 -20.09 26.43 -7.06
N HIS A 460 -21.39 26.60 -7.27
CA HIS A 460 -22.06 27.92 -7.20
C HIS A 460 -21.71 28.70 -5.92
N PHE A 461 -21.61 28.03 -4.77
CA PHE A 461 -21.26 28.68 -3.50
C PHE A 461 -19.76 28.98 -3.32
N ALA A 462 -18.90 28.31 -4.08
CA ALA A 462 -17.45 28.48 -4.05
C ALA A 462 -16.94 29.23 -5.30
N ALA A 463 -17.81 29.49 -6.27
CA ALA A 463 -17.50 30.15 -7.52
C ALA A 463 -17.16 31.61 -7.22
N ILE A 464 -15.97 32.01 -7.68
CA ILE A 464 -15.53 33.42 -7.67
C ILE A 464 -16.18 34.17 -8.85
N VAL A 465 -16.70 33.42 -9.81
CA VAL A 465 -17.18 33.85 -11.12
C VAL A 465 -18.69 34.03 -11.09
N ASP A 466 -19.21 35.05 -11.76
CA ASP A 466 -20.64 35.27 -11.88
C ASP A 466 -21.23 34.32 -12.92
N LEU A 467 -22.07 33.37 -12.49
CA LEU A 467 -22.70 32.39 -13.37
C LEU A 467 -23.83 33.00 -14.23
N ASP A 468 -24.17 34.26 -13.99
CA ASP A 468 -25.15 34.99 -14.78
C ASP A 468 -24.54 35.66 -16.02
N GLU A 469 -23.23 35.92 -16.02
CA GLU A 469 -22.51 36.45 -17.19
C GLU A 469 -22.20 35.31 -18.19
N PRO A 470 -22.78 35.30 -19.41
CA PRO A 470 -22.65 34.16 -20.33
C PRO A 470 -21.21 33.89 -20.78
N ALA A 471 -20.40 34.94 -20.93
CA ALA A 471 -19.02 34.84 -21.36
C ALA A 471 -18.16 34.11 -20.32
N GLU A 472 -18.32 34.46 -19.04
CA GLU A 472 -17.57 33.83 -17.95
C GLU A 472 -18.01 32.37 -17.75
N LEU A 473 -19.32 32.11 -17.84
CA LEU A 473 -19.87 30.77 -17.76
C LEU A 473 -19.32 29.85 -18.86
N PHE A 474 -19.24 30.32 -20.11
CA PHE A 474 -18.72 29.52 -21.23
C PHE A 474 -17.23 29.20 -21.10
N GLU A 475 -16.41 30.16 -20.67
CA GLU A 475 -15.00 29.88 -20.39
C GLU A 475 -14.84 28.88 -19.24
N LEU A 476 -15.68 28.97 -18.21
CA LEU A 476 -15.68 28.02 -17.09
C LEU A 476 -16.06 26.59 -17.52
N ILE A 477 -17.10 26.44 -18.34
CA ILE A 477 -17.50 25.12 -18.88
C ILE A 477 -16.37 24.52 -19.72
N LYS A 478 -15.71 25.34 -20.54
CA LYS A 478 -14.59 24.91 -21.37
C LYS A 478 -13.40 24.45 -20.54
N ASP A 479 -13.02 25.19 -19.50
CA ASP A 479 -11.99 24.75 -18.54
C ASP A 479 -12.35 23.40 -17.89
N TYR A 480 -13.60 23.27 -17.42
CA TYR A 480 -14.05 22.05 -16.76
C TYR A 480 -14.02 20.85 -17.71
N SER A 481 -14.45 21.02 -18.95
CA SER A 481 -14.43 19.96 -19.96
C SER A 481 -13.03 19.39 -20.22
N GLY A 482 -11.97 20.19 -20.02
CA GLY A 482 -10.58 19.75 -20.21
C GLY A 482 -9.95 19.05 -19.00
N ARG A 483 -10.41 19.34 -17.77
CA ARG A 483 -9.77 18.87 -16.53
C ARG A 483 -10.61 17.91 -15.69
N LEU A 484 -11.92 17.87 -15.91
CA LEU A 484 -12.88 17.12 -15.11
C LEU A 484 -13.52 16.02 -15.93
N PHE A 485 -13.50 14.80 -15.39
CA PHE A 485 -14.24 13.67 -15.95
C PHE A 485 -15.41 13.31 -15.04
N ILE A 486 -16.63 13.40 -15.56
CA ILE A 486 -17.85 13.09 -14.81
C ILE A 486 -18.44 11.79 -15.36
N SER A 487 -18.47 10.73 -14.55
CA SER A 487 -19.17 9.49 -14.88
C SER A 487 -19.45 8.67 -13.61
N HIS A 488 -20.18 7.57 -13.78
CA HIS A 488 -20.39 6.60 -12.71
C HIS A 488 -19.14 5.72 -12.51
N GLU A 489 -18.83 5.35 -11.27
CA GLU A 489 -17.60 4.61 -10.93
C GLU A 489 -17.46 3.23 -11.59
N HIS A 490 -18.57 2.66 -12.04
CA HIS A 490 -18.58 1.36 -12.74
C HIS A 490 -18.38 1.47 -14.25
N ASP A 491 -18.36 2.69 -14.79
CA ASP A 491 -18.08 2.94 -16.19
C ASP A 491 -16.63 2.54 -16.52
N PRO A 492 -16.37 1.72 -17.55
CA PRO A 492 -15.02 1.47 -18.03
C PRO A 492 -14.21 2.76 -18.31
N GLU A 493 -14.87 3.82 -18.78
CA GLU A 493 -14.22 5.12 -19.02
C GLU A 493 -13.70 5.76 -17.73
N TRP A 494 -14.36 5.54 -16.59
CA TRP A 494 -13.88 6.00 -15.28
C TRP A 494 -12.50 5.44 -14.95
N ARG A 495 -12.32 4.12 -15.18
CA ARG A 495 -11.01 3.48 -14.98
C ARG A 495 -9.97 4.02 -15.96
N ARG A 496 -10.35 4.25 -17.23
CA ARG A 496 -9.43 4.84 -18.21
C ARG A 496 -9.02 6.26 -17.81
N ALA A 497 -9.95 7.09 -17.31
CA ALA A 497 -9.66 8.44 -16.81
C ALA A 497 -8.68 8.43 -15.62
N ILE A 498 -8.86 7.50 -14.67
CA ILE A 498 -7.92 7.31 -13.57
C ILE A 498 -6.51 6.98 -14.10
N LEU A 499 -6.40 6.03 -15.04
CA LEU A 499 -5.14 5.62 -15.65
C LEU A 499 -4.52 6.72 -16.52
N ALA A 500 -5.35 7.57 -17.13
CA ALA A 500 -4.93 8.75 -17.89
C ALA A 500 -4.50 9.93 -17.00
N ASN A 501 -4.53 9.78 -15.67
CA ASN A 501 -4.17 10.83 -14.71
C ASN A 501 -5.02 12.11 -14.83
N THR A 502 -6.31 11.97 -15.12
CA THR A 502 -7.22 13.12 -15.19
C THR A 502 -7.20 13.93 -13.88
N PRO A 503 -7.06 15.26 -13.91
CA PRO A 503 -6.91 16.07 -12.69
C PRO A 503 -8.05 15.94 -11.68
N SER A 504 -9.30 15.91 -12.15
CA SER A 504 -10.47 15.77 -11.31
C SER A 504 -11.46 14.76 -11.89
N LEU A 505 -12.08 13.96 -11.03
CA LEU A 505 -13.18 13.08 -11.41
C LEU A 505 -14.37 13.31 -10.48
N LEU A 506 -15.59 13.23 -10.99
CA LEU A 506 -16.81 13.37 -10.21
C LEU A 506 -17.78 12.23 -10.52
N ALA A 507 -18.29 11.59 -9.46
CA ALA A 507 -19.32 10.56 -9.55
C ALA A 507 -20.45 10.84 -8.57
N LEU A 508 -21.67 10.49 -8.96
CA LEU A 508 -22.82 10.43 -8.05
C LEU A 508 -22.96 8.98 -7.56
N ARG A 509 -22.82 8.76 -6.25
CA ARG A 509 -22.93 7.44 -5.61
C ARG A 509 -24.24 7.35 -4.84
N HIS A 510 -24.99 6.28 -5.09
CA HIS A 510 -26.13 5.91 -4.27
C HIS A 510 -25.69 4.99 -3.13
N ILE A 511 -26.04 5.33 -1.90
CA ILE A 511 -25.73 4.56 -0.70
C ILE A 511 -27.02 3.91 -0.22
N CYS A 512 -27.13 2.60 -0.45
CA CYS A 512 -28.13 1.76 0.20
C CYS A 512 -27.55 1.27 1.53
N ASP A 513 -27.92 1.89 2.64
CA ASP A 513 -27.71 1.27 3.96
C ASP A 513 -28.96 0.43 4.30
N ASP A 514 -28.75 -0.79 4.82
CA ASP A 514 -29.80 -1.76 5.18
C ASP A 514 -30.71 -1.20 6.29
N GLY A 515 -31.70 -0.38 5.92
CA GLY A 515 -32.74 0.14 6.83
C GLY A 515 -33.03 1.65 6.77
N GLN A 516 -32.31 2.45 5.98
CA GLN A 516 -32.63 3.87 5.75
C GLN A 516 -32.94 4.16 4.27
N GLN A 517 -33.69 5.25 4.04
CA GLN A 517 -33.98 5.78 2.71
C GLN A 517 -32.64 6.05 1.98
N GLY A 518 -32.48 5.55 0.76
CA GLY A 518 -31.20 5.62 0.04
C GLY A 518 -30.68 7.05 -0.09
N ASP A 519 -29.45 7.27 0.40
CA ASP A 519 -28.80 8.59 0.38
C ASP A 519 -27.92 8.71 -0.87
N TYR A 520 -27.99 9.86 -1.55
CA TYR A 520 -27.10 10.18 -2.65
C TYR A 520 -25.92 11.02 -2.16
N LYS A 521 -24.71 10.65 -2.57
CA LYS A 521 -23.48 11.43 -2.32
C LYS A 521 -22.79 11.79 -3.63
N ILE A 522 -22.31 13.02 -3.70
CA ILE A 522 -21.40 13.46 -4.76
C ILE A 522 -19.98 13.18 -4.27
N ILE A 523 -19.26 12.40 -5.05
CA ILE A 523 -17.89 11.99 -4.77
C ILE A 523 -17.01 12.68 -5.79
N MET A 524 -16.04 13.43 -5.29
CA MET A 524 -15.04 14.09 -6.10
C MET A 524 -13.66 13.55 -5.78
N LEU A 525 -12.96 13.12 -6.82
CA LEU A 525 -11.58 12.69 -6.79
C LEU A 525 -10.70 13.81 -7.35
N ASN A 526 -9.82 14.38 -6.54
CA ASN A 526 -8.88 15.41 -6.99
C ASN A 526 -7.46 14.88 -6.91
N LYS A 527 -6.75 14.91 -8.03
CA LYS A 527 -5.36 14.50 -8.10
C LYS A 527 -4.51 15.45 -7.27
N ARG A 528 -3.80 14.92 -6.28
CA ARG A 528 -2.90 15.67 -5.39
C ARG A 528 -1.78 14.78 -4.86
N HIS A 529 -0.74 15.41 -4.33
CA HIS A 529 0.28 14.70 -3.59
C HIS A 529 -0.25 14.36 -2.19
N LEU A 530 -0.31 13.06 -1.88
CA LEU A 530 -0.81 12.52 -0.62
C LEU A 530 0.37 12.13 0.29
N ASP A 531 0.33 12.57 1.55
CA ASP A 531 1.25 12.08 2.58
C ASP A 531 0.77 10.69 3.06
N MET A 532 1.51 9.65 2.66
CA MET A 532 1.27 8.27 3.07
C MET A 532 2.25 7.88 4.18
N ARG A 533 1.71 7.40 5.30
CA ARG A 533 2.49 6.78 6.37
C ARG A 533 2.69 5.30 6.09
N VAL A 534 3.94 4.90 5.88
CA VAL A 534 4.34 3.50 5.74
C VAL A 534 4.89 3.00 7.07
N ILE A 535 4.28 1.92 7.56
CA ILE A 535 4.54 1.33 8.87
C ILE A 535 5.04 -0.10 8.65
N LYS A 536 6.28 -0.38 9.03
CA LYS A 536 6.85 -1.72 8.92
C LYS A 536 6.56 -2.56 10.16
N LEU A 537 5.62 -3.49 10.08
CA LEU A 537 5.29 -4.41 11.17
C LEU A 537 6.32 -5.56 11.32
N ASN A 538 6.36 -6.15 12.52
CA ASN A 538 7.15 -7.36 12.79
C ASN A 538 6.50 -8.58 12.10
N SER A 539 7.29 -9.45 11.46
CA SER A 539 6.79 -10.61 10.73
C SER A 539 6.02 -11.59 11.61
N GLU A 540 6.47 -11.82 12.85
CA GLU A 540 5.79 -12.72 13.80
C GLU A 540 4.40 -12.21 14.21
N LEU A 541 4.26 -10.89 14.35
CA LEU A 541 2.97 -10.26 14.64
C LEU A 541 1.99 -10.48 13.48
N CYS A 542 2.46 -10.30 12.24
CA CYS A 542 1.65 -10.57 11.04
C CYS A 542 1.26 -12.04 10.93
N GLU A 543 2.17 -12.97 11.19
CA GLU A 543 1.90 -14.41 11.10
C GLU A 543 0.91 -14.90 12.18
N GLY A 544 0.98 -14.33 13.39
CA GLY A 544 0.06 -14.66 14.48
C GLY A 544 -1.36 -14.11 14.29
N ILE A 545 -1.50 -12.84 13.88
CA ILE A 545 -2.80 -12.19 13.63
C ILE A 545 -3.53 -12.85 12.45
N LEU A 546 -2.81 -13.18 11.38
CA LEU A 546 -3.38 -13.78 10.16
C LEU A 546 -3.58 -15.30 10.28
N GLY A 547 -3.34 -15.86 11.47
CA GLY A 547 -3.28 -17.29 11.68
C GLY A 547 -4.22 -17.88 12.72
N GLY A 548 -4.93 -17.08 13.49
CA GLY A 548 -5.97 -17.59 14.39
C GLY A 548 -7.19 -18.11 13.60
N PRO A 549 -7.71 -19.31 13.91
CA PRO A 549 -9.08 -19.70 13.57
C PRO A 549 -10.15 -18.87 14.32
N THR A 550 -9.78 -17.79 15.02
CA THR A 550 -10.51 -17.23 16.14
C THR A 550 -10.67 -15.71 16.05
N ALA A 551 -11.08 -15.19 14.90
CA ALA A 551 -11.89 -13.97 14.82
C ALA A 551 -13.33 -14.27 14.36
N GLY A 552 -13.68 -15.56 14.31
CA GLY A 552 -15.03 -16.08 14.05
C GLY A 552 -15.38 -17.23 15.00
N ALA A 553 -14.89 -17.18 16.25
CA ALA A 553 -15.47 -17.97 17.31
C ALA A 553 -16.70 -17.20 17.81
N ASN A 554 -17.85 -17.59 17.28
CA ASN A 554 -19.17 -17.21 17.74
C ASN A 554 -19.19 -17.05 19.27
N LEU A 555 -19.53 -15.83 19.71
CA LEU A 555 -20.21 -15.60 20.97
C LEU A 555 -21.47 -16.48 20.99
N PHE A 556 -21.36 -17.67 21.54
CA PHE A 556 -22.50 -18.43 22.07
C PHE A 556 -22.03 -19.29 23.23
N ALA A 557 -22.23 -18.79 24.45
CA ALA A 557 -22.57 -19.56 25.64
C ALA A 557 -23.13 -18.59 26.69
N GLN A 558 -24.47 -18.53 26.74
CA GLN A 558 -25.40 -17.96 27.74
C GLN A 558 -25.09 -16.63 28.42
#